data_AF-A0A954IAI8-F1
#
_entry.id   AF-A0A954IAI8-F1
#
_cell.length_a   1.000
_cell.length_b   1.000
_cell.length_c   1.000
_cell.angle_alpha   90.00
_cell.angle_beta   90.00
_cell.angle_gamma   90.00
#
_symmetry.space_group_name_H-M   'P 1'
#
loop_
_entity.id
_entity.type
_entity.pdbx_description
1 polymer ?
#
loop_
_entity_poly.entity_id
_entity_poly.type
_entity_poly.pdbx_seq_one_letter_code
_entity_poly.pdbx_strand_id
1 'polypeptide(L)'
;MSFFAQKTILVTGGCGTVGREIVRQLLSHAPAEIRVIDSNESEIFFLEQELIQHSRKNPDCQIRSHCQVGDIRDADKLMMMCQGVDIVLHTAALKHVIL
;
A
#
# COMPACT_ATOMS: atom_id res chain seq x y z
N MET A 1 -20.96 -2.25 -7.44
CA MET A 1 -19.93 -2.23 -6.38
C MET A 1 -18.57 -2.09 -7.04
N SER A 2 -17.63 -1.36 -6.43
CA SER A 2 -16.27 -1.25 -6.99
C SER A 2 -15.59 -2.63 -6.92
N PHE A 3 -14.69 -2.93 -7.87
CA PHE A 3 -13.93 -4.20 -7.89
C PHE A 3 -13.06 -4.38 -6.62
N PHE A 4 -12.64 -3.28 -6.01
CA PHE A 4 -11.76 -3.25 -4.84
C PHE A 4 -12.51 -3.25 -3.50
N ALA A 5 -13.85 -3.13 -3.50
CA ALA A 5 -14.62 -3.06 -2.27
C ALA A 5 -14.46 -4.35 -1.45
N GLN A 6 -14.27 -4.19 -0.13
CA GLN A 6 -14.12 -5.30 0.82
C GLN A 6 -12.92 -6.24 0.55
N LYS A 7 -11.97 -5.81 -0.29
CA LYS A 7 -10.76 -6.58 -0.60
C LYS A 7 -9.59 -6.19 0.30
N THR A 8 -8.73 -7.15 0.58
CA THR A 8 -7.39 -6.92 1.15
C THR A 8 -6.42 -6.75 -0.02
N ILE A 9 -5.77 -5.59 -0.09
CA ILE A 9 -4.94 -5.21 -1.24
C ILE A 9 -3.53 -4.93 -0.77
N LEU A 10 -2.54 -5.58 -1.38
CA LEU A 10 -1.13 -5.31 -1.15
C LEU A 10 -0.55 -4.48 -2.29
N VAL A 11 0.05 -3.34 -1.96
CA VAL A 11 0.80 -2.50 -2.90
C VAL A 11 2.29 -2.61 -2.57
N THR A 12 3.10 -3.16 -3.47
CA THR A 12 4.55 -3.14 -3.34
C THR A 12 5.12 -1.91 -4.05
N GLY A 13 6.13 -1.26 -3.49
CA GLY A 13 6.63 0.00 -4.03
C GLY A 13 5.66 1.16 -3.78
N GLY A 14 4.81 1.04 -2.74
CA GLY A 14 3.71 1.96 -2.48
C GLY A 14 4.15 3.37 -2.09
N CYS A 15 5.44 3.60 -1.84
CA CYS A 15 6.00 4.94 -1.62
C CYS A 15 6.49 5.60 -2.91
N GLY A 16 6.63 4.84 -4.01
CA GLY A 16 6.96 5.39 -5.32
C GLY A 16 5.83 6.26 -5.87
N THR A 17 6.13 7.07 -6.89
CA THR A 17 5.16 8.00 -7.50
C THR A 17 3.86 7.32 -7.92
N VAL A 18 3.96 6.15 -8.57
CA VAL A 18 2.78 5.39 -9.04
C VAL A 18 2.11 4.67 -7.87
N GLY A 19 2.88 3.97 -7.04
CA GLY A 19 2.34 3.20 -5.90
C GLY A 19 1.58 4.08 -4.91
N ARG A 20 2.10 5.27 -4.61
CA ARG A 20 1.47 6.22 -3.67
C ARG A 20 0.14 6.75 -4.20
N GLU A 21 0.07 7.02 -5.49
CA GLU A 21 -1.17 7.48 -6.13
C GLU A 21 -2.22 6.37 -6.19
N ILE A 22 -1.81 5.13 -6.46
CA ILE A 22 -2.68 3.96 -6.37
C ILE A 22 -3.26 3.84 -4.95
N VAL A 23 -2.43 3.94 -3.92
CA VAL A 23 -2.90 3.88 -2.52
C VAL A 23 -3.96 4.95 -2.24
N ARG A 24 -3.77 6.19 -2.71
CA ARG A 24 -4.78 7.26 -2.56
C ARG A 24 -6.09 6.95 -3.27
N GLN A 25 -6.03 6.44 -4.49
CA GLN A 25 -7.23 6.10 -5.25
C GLN A 25 -8.00 4.95 -4.59
N LEU A 26 -7.30 3.95 -4.05
CA LEU A 26 -7.91 2.85 -3.31
C LEU A 26 -8.76 3.32 -2.12
N LEU A 27 -8.41 4.43 -1.46
CA LEU A 27 -9.20 4.98 -0.35
C LEU A 27 -10.64 5.32 -0.76
N SER A 28 -10.87 5.68 -2.03
CA SER A 28 -12.20 6.00 -2.55
C SER A 28 -13.02 4.78 -2.96
N HIS A 29 -12.44 3.58 -2.91
CA HIS A 29 -13.07 2.34 -3.36
C HIS A 29 -13.55 1.42 -2.24
N ALA A 30 -13.45 1.84 -0.97
CA ALA A 30 -13.85 1.09 0.23
C ALA A 30 -13.25 -0.34 0.33
N PRO A 31 -11.92 -0.51 0.18
CA PRO A 31 -11.26 -1.78 0.49
C PRO A 31 -11.40 -2.11 1.97
N ALA A 32 -11.33 -3.40 2.30
CA ALA A 32 -11.30 -3.83 3.70
C ALA A 32 -9.95 -3.47 4.34
N GLU A 33 -8.86 -3.60 3.57
CA GLU A 33 -7.51 -3.38 4.06
C GLU A 33 -6.56 -3.02 2.91
N ILE A 34 -5.71 -2.02 3.15
CA ILE A 34 -4.60 -1.64 2.26
C ILE A 34 -3.29 -1.94 2.99
N ARG A 35 -2.50 -2.83 2.41
CA ARG A 35 -1.14 -3.13 2.84
C ARG A 35 -0.15 -2.46 1.90
N VAL A 36 0.92 -1.92 2.46
CA VAL A 36 2.00 -1.30 1.68
C VAL A 36 3.34 -1.86 2.13
N ILE A 37 4.19 -2.24 1.18
CA ILE A 37 5.58 -2.57 1.43
C ILE A 37 6.50 -1.75 0.53
N ASP A 38 7.50 -1.12 1.12
CA ASP A 38 8.53 -0.35 0.42
C ASP A 38 9.85 -0.37 1.20
N SER A 39 10.98 -0.23 0.51
CA SER A 39 12.31 -0.17 1.12
C SER A 39 12.65 1.21 1.67
N ASN A 40 11.91 2.26 1.30
CA ASN A 40 12.14 3.63 1.78
C ASN A 40 11.37 3.90 3.08
N GLU A 41 12.08 3.79 4.21
CA GLU A 41 11.53 4.00 5.55
C GLU A 41 10.89 5.38 5.75
N SER A 42 11.56 6.45 5.29
CA SER A 42 11.04 7.82 5.47
C SER A 42 9.73 8.03 4.72
N GLU A 43 9.64 7.53 3.49
CA GLU A 43 8.41 7.66 2.72
C GLU A 43 7.28 6.77 3.25
N ILE A 44 7.59 5.59 3.80
CA ILE A 44 6.60 4.76 4.49
C ILE A 44 5.99 5.52 5.66
N PHE A 45 6.82 6.19 6.48
CA PHE A 45 6.34 7.00 7.60
C PHE A 45 5.41 8.12 7.12
N PHE A 46 5.78 8.85 6.07
CA PHE A 46 4.93 9.92 5.55
C PHE A 46 3.61 9.40 4.98
N LEU A 47 3.64 8.25 4.29
CA LEU A 47 2.43 7.61 3.78
C LEU A 47 1.51 7.16 4.92
N GLU A 48 2.07 6.58 5.99
CA GLU A 48 1.29 6.16 7.16
C GLU A 48 0.61 7.36 7.83
N GLN A 49 1.32 8.48 8.00
CA GLN A 49 0.72 9.73 8.51
C GLN A 49 -0.41 10.23 7.61
N GLU A 50 -0.25 10.15 6.29
CA GLU A 50 -1.28 10.52 5.32
C GLU A 50 -2.55 9.66 5.47
N LEU A 51 -2.38 8.34 5.62
CA LEU A 51 -3.48 7.40 5.83
C LEU A 51 -4.20 7.63 7.17
N ILE A 52 -3.45 7.88 8.25
CA ILE A 52 -4.01 8.22 9.56
C ILE A 52 -4.84 9.51 9.48
N GLN A 53 -4.34 10.53 8.80
CA GLN A 53 -5.06 11.79 8.60
C GLN A 53 -6.33 11.59 7.78
N HIS A 54 -6.30 10.74 6.75
CA HIS A 54 -7.48 10.40 5.97
C HIS A 54 -8.56 9.72 6.83
N SER A 55 -8.19 8.73 7.64
CA SER A 55 -9.12 8.04 8.54
C SER A 55 -9.71 8.98 9.60
N ARG A 56 -8.92 9.92 10.13
CA ARG A 56 -9.43 10.95 11.06
C ARG A 56 -10.45 11.89 10.42
N LYS A 57 -10.28 12.24 9.14
CA LYS A 57 -11.22 13.09 8.41
C LYS A 57 -12.48 12.34 7.99
N ASN A 58 -12.42 11.02 7.87
CA ASN A 58 -13.51 10.17 7.39
C ASN A 58 -13.79 9.04 8.41
N PRO A 59 -14.34 9.35 9.59
CA PRO A 59 -14.52 8.37 10.68
C PRO A 59 -15.47 7.21 10.31
N ASP A 60 -16.38 7.41 9.37
CA ASP A 60 -17.27 6.37 8.86
C ASP A 60 -16.59 5.42 7.86
N CYS A 61 -15.41 5.80 7.34
CA CYS A 61 -14.62 5.03 6.40
C CYS A 61 -13.61 4.14 7.14
N GLN A 62 -14.04 2.93 7.50
CA GLN A 62 -13.20 1.97 8.24
C GLN A 62 -12.31 1.16 7.30
N ILE A 63 -11.29 1.80 6.72
CA ILE A 63 -10.25 1.10 5.95
C ILE A 63 -9.08 0.79 6.88
N ARG A 64 -8.69 -0.48 6.99
CA ARG A 64 -7.45 -0.85 7.69
C ARG A 64 -6.25 -0.51 6.82
N SER A 65 -5.22 0.10 7.40
CA SER A 65 -3.94 0.35 6.72
C SER A 65 -2.81 -0.33 7.47
N HIS A 66 -1.94 -1.03 6.74
CA HIS A 66 -0.74 -1.65 7.29
C HIS A 66 0.46 -1.36 6.40
N CYS A 67 1.33 -0.47 6.84
CA CYS A 67 2.55 -0.10 6.13
C CYS A 67 3.75 -0.81 6.75
N GLN A 68 4.60 -1.42 5.93
CA GLN A 68 5.75 -2.18 6.37
C GLN A 68 6.99 -1.77 5.59
N VAL A 69 8.08 -1.47 6.31
CA VAL A 69 9.40 -1.31 5.69
C VAL A 69 9.96 -2.69 5.34
N GLY A 70 10.32 -2.88 4.08
CA GLY A 70 10.84 -4.15 3.59
C GLY A 70 11.26 -4.13 2.13
N ASP A 71 12.17 -5.04 1.80
CA ASP A 71 12.59 -5.28 0.43
C ASP A 71 11.75 -6.41 -0.18
N ILE A 72 11.27 -6.23 -1.41
CA ILE A 72 10.52 -7.26 -2.14
C ILE A 72 11.37 -8.51 -2.44
N ARG A 73 12.70 -8.41 -2.34
CA ARG A 73 13.65 -9.52 -2.50
C ARG A 73 13.71 -10.42 -1.26
N ASP A 74 13.20 -9.96 -0.12
CA ASP A 74 13.00 -10.78 1.08
C ASP A 74 11.70 -11.59 0.92
N ALA A 75 11.85 -12.83 0.44
CA ALA A 75 10.73 -13.70 0.14
C ALA A 75 9.88 -13.99 1.37
N ASP A 76 10.49 -14.23 2.54
CA ASP A 76 9.76 -14.56 3.76
C ASP A 76 8.90 -13.37 4.21
N LYS A 77 9.47 -12.15 4.18
CA LYS A 77 8.71 -10.94 4.49
C LYS A 77 7.59 -10.69 3.50
N LEU A 78 7.84 -10.87 2.21
CA LEU A 78 6.80 -10.69 1.19
C LEU A 78 5.68 -11.72 1.34
N MET A 79 6.01 -12.97 1.64
CA MET A 79 5.03 -14.03 1.89
C MET A 79 4.15 -13.74 3.11
N MET A 80 4.73 -13.22 4.19
CA MET A 80 3.95 -12.75 5.35
C MET A 80 2.98 -11.63 4.96
N MET A 81 3.43 -10.64 4.18
CA MET A 81 2.57 -9.54 3.72
C MET A 81 1.47 -9.99 2.76
N CYS A 82 1.71 -11.04 1.97
CA CYS A 82 0.74 -11.63 1.04
C CYS A 82 -0.35 -12.48 1.73
N GLN A 83 -0.19 -12.84 3.01
CA GLN A 83 -1.13 -13.74 3.68
C GLN A 83 -2.54 -13.13 3.77
N GLY A 84 -3.52 -13.78 3.14
CA GLY A 84 -4.92 -13.31 3.13
C GLY A 84 -5.18 -12.11 2.21
N VAL A 85 -4.23 -11.76 1.34
CA VAL A 85 -4.40 -10.71 0.32
C VAL A 85 -5.24 -11.24 -0.85
N ASP A 86 -6.23 -10.47 -1.30
CA ASP A 86 -7.01 -10.76 -2.50
C ASP A 86 -6.31 -10.28 -3.78
N ILE A 87 -5.68 -9.10 -3.72
CA ILE A 87 -5.11 -8.41 -4.89
C ILE A 87 -3.72 -7.89 -4.56
N VAL A 88 -2.75 -8.18 -5.42
CA VAL A 88 -1.40 -7.59 -5.36
C VAL A 88 -1.22 -6.61 -6.51
N LEU A 89 -0.88 -5.37 -6.19
CA LEU A 89 -0.46 -4.33 -7.13
C LEU A 89 1.05 -4.10 -6.99
N HIS A 90 1.82 -4.64 -7.93
CA HIS A 90 3.28 -4.61 -7.89
C HIS A 90 3.83 -3.38 -8.63
N THR A 91 4.36 -2.41 -7.89
CA THR A 91 4.92 -1.17 -8.47
C THR A 91 6.39 -0.92 -8.11
N ALA A 92 7.01 -1.83 -7.36
CA ALA A 92 8.41 -1.74 -6.97
C ALA A 92 9.31 -2.12 -8.15
N ALA A 93 10.16 -1.19 -8.61
CA ALA A 93 11.11 -1.45 -9.68
C ALA A 93 12.29 -0.46 -9.64
N LEU A 94 13.45 -0.89 -10.15
CA LEU A 94 14.50 0.03 -10.58
C LEU A 94 14.11 0.58 -11.95
N LYS A 95 13.76 1.87 -12.00
CA LYS A 95 13.24 2.52 -13.22
C LYS A 95 14.27 3.37 -13.97
N HIS A 96 15.38 3.73 -13.32
CA HIS A 96 16.37 4.63 -13.90
C HIS A 96 17.33 3.85 -14.81
N VAL A 97 17.46 4.31 -16.05
CA VAL A 97 18.52 3.88 -16.96
C VAL A 97 19.75 4.72 -16.66
N ILE A 98 20.89 4.06 -16.43
CA ILE A 98 22.18 4.73 -16.30
C ILE A 98 22.60 5.12 -17.72
N LEU A 99 22.73 6.42 -17.98
CA LEU A 99 23.28 6.96 -19.23
C LEU A 99 24.80 6.96 -19.19
#